data_AF-A0A519VS05-F1
#
_entry.id   AF-A0A519VS05-F1
#
_cell.length_a   1.000
_cell.length_b   1.000
_cell.length_c   1.000
_cell.angle_alpha   90.00
_cell.angle_beta   90.00
_cell.angle_gamma   90.00
#
_symmetry.space_group_name_H-M   'P 1'
#
loop_
_entity.id
_entity.type
_entity.pdbx_description
1 polymer ?
#
loop_
_entity_poly.entity_id
_entity_poly.type
_entity_poly.pdbx_seq_one_letter_code
_entity_poly.pdbx_strand_id
1 'polypeptide(L)'
;MQQKKQLSLFDLSMIVVSLVIGMGIFRTPVNVAAKAQIPELFYLAWFIGGFVAFCGALTYAEIGSRYPVTGGYYKIFSQAYHPSIAFAINCIVLISSAASVAAISIIGAEYLSKIVLPAEMQNETYRVAIAIATILIFYLINLLGLK
;
A
#
# COMPACT_ATOMS: atom_id res chain seq x y z
N MET A 1 -30.97 21.16 -4.39
CA MET A 1 -29.68 20.58 -4.83
C MET A 1 -28.99 19.99 -3.62
N GLN A 2 -28.94 18.67 -3.48
CA GLN A 2 -28.21 18.01 -2.38
C GLN A 2 -26.73 18.40 -2.52
N GLN A 3 -26.17 19.10 -1.53
CA GLN A 3 -24.73 19.34 -1.47
C GLN A 3 -24.04 17.97 -1.47
N LYS A 4 -23.24 17.68 -2.49
CA LYS A 4 -22.32 16.53 -2.47
C LYS A 4 -21.48 16.69 -1.21
N LYS A 5 -21.57 15.73 -0.28
CA LYS A 5 -20.70 15.69 0.90
C LYS A 5 -19.25 15.77 0.42
N GLN A 6 -18.59 16.88 0.74
CA GLN A 6 -17.17 17.03 0.50
C GLN A 6 -16.43 16.44 1.70
N LEU A 7 -15.32 15.75 1.43
CA LEU A 7 -14.45 15.24 2.48
C LEU A 7 -13.80 16.42 3.20
N SER A 8 -13.83 16.40 4.54
CA SER A 8 -13.10 17.39 5.33
C SER A 8 -11.59 17.09 5.32
N LEU A 9 -10.78 18.05 5.77
CA LEU A 9 -9.34 17.83 5.94
C LEU A 9 -9.03 16.70 6.90
N PHE A 10 -9.85 16.56 7.95
CA PHE A 10 -9.71 15.47 8.91
C PHE A 10 -10.02 14.12 8.25
N ASP A 11 -11.10 14.03 7.47
CA ASP A 11 -11.46 12.81 6.74
C ASP A 11 -10.34 12.39 5.78
N LEU A 12 -9.83 13.33 4.98
CA LEU A 12 -8.72 13.10 4.06
C LEU A 12 -7.46 12.62 4.81
N SER A 13 -7.13 13.25 5.93
CA SER A 13 -5.96 12.87 6.73
C SER A 13 -6.10 11.45 7.29
N MET A 14 -7.27 11.10 7.82
CA MET A 14 -7.54 9.76 8.35
C MET A 14 -7.52 8.69 7.24
N ILE A 15 -8.04 9.01 6.06
CA ILE A 15 -7.94 8.11 4.89
C ILE A 15 -6.47 7.85 4.56
N VAL A 16 -5.64 8.90 4.48
CA VAL A 16 -4.19 8.74 4.19
C VAL A 16 -3.50 7.91 5.28
N VAL A 17 -3.78 8.16 6.57
CA VAL A 17 -3.22 7.36 7.67
C VAL A 17 -3.59 5.88 7.53
N SER A 18 -4.85 5.58 7.20
CA SER A 18 -5.31 4.20 6.99
C SER A 18 -4.68 3.53 5.77
N LEU A 19 -4.33 4.28 4.72
CA LEU A 19 -3.64 3.77 3.55
C LEU A 19 -2.15 3.47 3.82
N VAL A 20 -1.51 4.26 4.69
CA VAL A 20 -0.10 4.10 5.04
C VAL A 20 0.10 2.95 6.04
N ILE A 21 -0.79 2.83 7.03
CA ILE A 21 -0.74 1.73 8.01
C ILE A 21 -1.30 0.46 7.38
N GLY A 22 -0.42 -0.31 6.72
CA GLY A 22 -0.75 -1.60 6.10
C GLY A 22 -0.25 -2.81 6.89
N MET A 23 -0.35 -3.99 6.26
CA MET A 23 0.12 -5.27 6.84
C MET A 23 1.63 -5.34 7.12
N GLY A 24 2.41 -4.40 6.59
CA GLY A 24 3.85 -4.33 6.81
C GLY A 24 4.23 -4.26 8.29
N ILE A 25 3.38 -3.68 9.15
CA ILE A 25 3.66 -3.57 10.59
C ILE A 25 3.69 -4.94 11.30
N PHE A 26 3.06 -5.97 10.77
CA PHE A 26 3.05 -7.30 11.40
C PHE A 26 4.27 -8.14 11.05
N ARG A 27 4.93 -7.86 9.91
CA ARG A 27 6.05 -8.66 9.39
C ARG A 27 7.38 -7.93 9.44
N THR A 28 7.40 -6.65 9.07
CA THR A 28 8.63 -5.86 8.97
C THR A 28 9.35 -5.70 10.30
N PRO A 29 8.70 -5.41 11.45
CA PRO A 29 9.42 -5.28 12.72
C PRO A 29 10.16 -6.55 13.12
N VAL A 30 9.56 -7.73 12.92
CA VAL A 30 10.21 -9.02 13.21
C VAL A 30 11.46 -9.19 12.36
N ASN A 31 11.37 -8.92 11.06
CA ASN A 31 12.51 -9.01 10.14
C ASN A 31 13.63 -8.01 10.47
N VAL A 32 13.27 -6.78 10.85
CA VAL A 32 14.24 -5.74 11.23
C VAL A 32 14.90 -6.09 12.56
N ALA A 33 14.14 -6.53 13.57
CA ALA A 33 14.68 -6.94 14.87
C ALA A 33 15.65 -8.12 14.72
N ALA A 34 15.28 -9.12 13.92
CA ALA A 34 16.15 -10.27 13.62
C ALA A 34 17.48 -9.86 12.97
N LYS A 35 17.52 -8.76 12.20
CA LYS A 35 18.75 -8.26 11.57
C LYS A 35 19.51 -7.25 12.42
N ALA A 36 18.81 -6.45 13.22
CA ALA A 36 19.40 -5.39 14.04
C ALA A 36 20.24 -5.94 15.20
N GLN A 37 19.88 -7.12 15.73
CA GLN A 37 20.56 -7.83 16.83
C GLN A 37 20.59 -7.09 18.19
N ILE A 38 20.50 -5.76 18.20
CA ILE A 38 20.42 -4.88 19.38
C ILE A 38 19.24 -3.90 19.29
N PRO A 39 18.62 -3.49 20.41
CA PRO A 39 17.47 -2.60 20.42
C PRO A 39 17.74 -1.21 19.84
N GLU A 40 18.94 -0.65 20.05
CA GLU A 40 19.29 0.69 19.59
C GLU A 40 19.26 0.78 18.06
N LEU A 41 19.82 -0.23 17.39
CA LEU A 41 19.84 -0.30 15.94
C LEU A 41 18.44 -0.53 15.35
N PHE A 42 17.57 -1.27 16.06
CA PHE A 42 16.18 -1.45 15.68
C PHE A 42 15.44 -0.09 15.65
N TYR A 43 15.48 0.66 16.75
CA TYR A 43 14.80 1.96 16.82
C TYR A 43 15.42 3.00 15.88
N LEU A 44 16.75 2.99 15.72
CA LEU A 44 17.44 3.88 14.80
C LEU A 44 16.99 3.64 13.34
N ALA A 45 16.86 2.39 12.92
CA ALA A 45 16.39 2.04 11.58
C ALA A 45 14.97 2.57 11.33
N TRP A 46 14.08 2.45 12.30
CA TRP A 46 12.72 3.00 12.22
C TRP A 46 12.70 4.53 12.17
N PHE A 47 13.53 5.19 12.99
CA PHE A 47 13.62 6.64 12.99
C PHE A 47 14.13 7.19 11.66
N ILE A 48 15.21 6.61 11.12
CA ILE A 48 15.77 7.00 9.82
C ILE A 48 14.75 6.75 8.70
N GLY A 49 14.11 5.57 8.68
CA GLY A 49 13.08 5.25 7.70
C GLY A 49 11.88 6.21 7.76
N GLY A 50 11.42 6.54 8.97
CA GLY A 50 10.35 7.51 9.20
C GLY A 50 10.74 8.91 8.74
N PHE A 51 11.97 9.35 9.00
CA PHE A 51 12.46 10.65 8.55
C PHE A 51 12.54 10.75 7.02
N VAL A 52 13.05 9.71 6.35
CA VAL A 52 13.07 9.66 4.87
C VAL A 52 11.65 9.69 4.29
N ALA A 53 10.72 8.93 4.88
CA ALA A 53 9.32 8.94 4.47
C ALA A 53 8.67 10.32 4.68
N PHE A 54 8.98 10.99 5.79
CA PHE A 54 8.48 12.33 6.10
C PHE A 54 8.96 13.36 5.06
N CYS A 55 10.25 13.35 4.71
CA CYS A 55 10.78 14.20 3.64
C CYS A 55 10.04 13.96 2.31
N GLY A 56 9.81 12.70 1.94
CA GLY A 56 9.05 12.35 0.73
C GLY A 56 7.60 12.85 0.78
N ALA A 57 6.93 12.75 1.94
CA ALA A 57 5.58 13.24 2.13
C ALA A 57 5.49 14.77 1.95
N LEU A 58 6.47 15.53 2.46
CA LEU A 58 6.54 16.98 2.25
C LEU A 58 6.73 17.34 0.77
N THR A 59 7.57 16.60 0.05
CA THR A 59 7.75 16.80 -1.41
C THR A 59 6.44 16.56 -2.17
N TYR A 60 5.70 15.50 -1.84
CA TYR A 60 4.40 15.25 -2.46
C TYR A 60 3.36 16.32 -2.09
N ALA A 61 3.38 16.83 -0.85
CA ALA A 61 2.50 17.91 -0.42
C ALA A 61 2.79 19.21 -1.19
N GLU A 62 4.05 19.56 -1.40
CA GLU A 62 4.46 20.73 -2.18
C GLU A 62 3.96 20.61 -3.64
N ILE A 63 4.23 19.47 -4.30
CA ILE A 63 3.80 19.22 -5.67
C ILE A 63 2.26 19.30 -5.79
N GLY A 64 1.54 18.66 -4.87
CA GLY A 64 0.07 18.64 -4.87
C GLY A 64 -0.54 20.04 -4.64
N SER A 65 0.09 20.85 -3.79
CA SER A 65 -0.34 22.24 -3.54
C SER A 65 -0.08 23.16 -4.73
N ARG A 66 1.01 22.93 -5.48
CA ARG A 66 1.39 23.74 -6.64
C ARG A 66 0.62 23.39 -7.90
N TYR A 67 0.23 22.12 -8.07
CA TYR A 67 -0.49 21.64 -9.25
C TYR A 67 -1.79 20.92 -8.85
N PRO A 68 -2.86 21.67 -8.50
CA PRO A 68 -4.16 21.10 -8.12
C PRO A 68 -4.94 20.63 -9.36
N VAL A 69 -4.41 19.62 -10.05
CA VAL A 69 -4.96 19.06 -11.29
C VAL A 69 -5.60 17.69 -11.05
N THR A 70 -6.73 17.45 -11.70
CA THR A 70 -7.36 16.12 -11.71
C THR A 70 -6.56 15.18 -12.62
N GLY A 71 -6.24 13.98 -12.14
CA GLY A 71 -5.52 12.95 -12.91
C GLY A 71 -4.23 12.43 -12.26
N GLY A 72 -3.90 12.87 -11.05
CA GLY A 72 -2.82 12.30 -10.23
C GLY A 72 -1.46 12.33 -10.92
N TYR A 73 -0.69 11.25 -10.75
CA TYR A 73 0.67 11.14 -11.29
C TYR A 73 0.74 11.40 -12.80
N TYR A 74 -0.15 10.81 -13.60
CA TYR A 74 -0.09 10.97 -15.05
C TYR A 74 -0.15 12.45 -15.46
N LYS A 75 -1.10 13.21 -14.93
CA LYS A 75 -1.28 14.61 -15.31
C LYS A 75 -0.08 15.47 -14.89
N ILE A 76 0.43 15.26 -13.67
CA ILE A 76 1.60 15.98 -13.15
C ILE A 76 2.83 15.72 -14.02
N PHE A 77 3.16 14.45 -14.29
CA PHE A 77 4.35 14.10 -15.08
C PHE A 77 4.20 14.48 -16.56
N SER A 78 2.98 14.44 -17.11
CA SER A 78 2.73 14.83 -18.50
C SER A 78 2.96 16.32 -18.74
N GLN A 79 2.68 17.14 -17.72
CA GLN A 79 2.87 18.59 -17.76
C GLN A 79 4.33 18.98 -17.51
N ALA A 80 5.02 18.27 -16.61
CA ALA A 80 6.39 18.60 -16.21
C ALA A 80 7.47 18.07 -17.18
N TYR A 81 7.23 16.92 -17.82
CA TYR A 81 8.22 16.26 -18.67
C TYR A 81 7.68 16.03 -20.09
N HIS A 82 6.92 14.95 -20.28
CA HIS A 82 6.29 14.60 -21.55
C HIS A 82 5.23 13.49 -21.31
N PRO A 83 4.13 13.43 -22.08
CA PRO A 83 3.11 12.38 -21.93
C PRO A 83 3.65 10.95 -22.01
N SER A 84 4.68 10.69 -22.82
CA SER A 84 5.29 9.34 -22.93
C SER A 84 5.99 8.90 -21.64
N ILE A 85 6.67 9.82 -20.94
CA ILE A 85 7.31 9.54 -19.65
C ILE A 85 6.24 9.29 -18.59
N ALA A 86 5.19 10.12 -18.59
CA ALA A 86 4.04 9.93 -17.70
C ALA A 86 3.38 8.56 -17.89
N PHE A 87 3.23 8.12 -19.14
CA PHE A 87 2.73 6.78 -19.45
C PHE A 87 3.63 5.68 -18.89
N ALA A 88 4.94 5.74 -19.15
CA ALA A 88 5.90 4.76 -18.65
C ALA A 88 5.89 4.66 -17.11
N ILE A 89 5.86 5.80 -16.41
CA ILE A 89 5.75 5.83 -14.94
C ILE A 89 4.46 5.17 -14.47
N ASN A 90 3.32 5.44 -15.13
CA ASN A 90 2.05 4.81 -14.76
C ASN A 90 2.05 3.29 -14.99
N CYS A 91 2.73 2.80 -16.02
CA CYS A 91 2.93 1.36 -16.21
C CYS A 91 3.72 0.74 -15.04
N ILE A 92 4.78 1.40 -14.58
CA ILE A 92 5.56 0.94 -13.43
C ILE A 92 4.71 0.93 -12.16
N VAL A 93 3.92 2.00 -11.93
CA VAL A 93 3.02 2.10 -10.77
C VAL A 93 1.95 1.00 -10.80
N LEU A 94 1.40 0.69 -11.98
CA LEU A 94 0.43 -0.39 -12.15
C LEU A 94 1.03 -1.74 -11.75
N ILE A 95 2.21 -2.08 -12.27
CA ILE A 95 2.92 -3.33 -11.97
C ILE A 95 3.28 -3.38 -10.48
N SER A 96 3.80 -2.28 -9.92
CA SER A 96 4.14 -2.18 -8.50
C SER A 96 2.92 -2.37 -7.61
N SER A 97 1.75 -1.84 -8.01
CA SER A 97 0.51 -2.00 -7.25
C SER A 97 0.03 -3.45 -7.27
N ALA A 98 0.09 -4.12 -8.43
CA ALA A 98 -0.24 -5.54 -8.54
C ALA A 98 0.69 -6.41 -7.68
N ALA A 99 2.00 -6.14 -7.70
CA ALA A 99 2.98 -6.83 -6.87
C ALA A 99 2.71 -6.61 -5.37
N SER A 100 2.38 -5.39 -4.97
CA SER A 100 2.01 -5.07 -3.58
C SER A 100 0.78 -5.85 -3.12
N VAL A 101 -0.29 -5.91 -3.94
CA VAL A 101 -1.50 -6.68 -3.62
C VAL A 101 -1.19 -8.18 -3.49
N ALA A 102 -0.34 -8.72 -4.36
CA ALA A 102 0.09 -10.12 -4.29
C ALA A 102 0.88 -10.40 -3.00
N ALA A 103 1.87 -9.55 -2.67
CA ALA A 103 2.68 -9.68 -1.47
C ALA A 103 1.83 -9.61 -0.19
N ILE A 104 0.92 -8.63 -0.12
CA ILE A 104 -0.07 -8.51 0.96
C ILE A 104 -0.90 -9.80 1.05
N SER A 105 -1.48 -10.26 -0.05
CA SER A 105 -2.34 -11.45 -0.03
C SER A 105 -1.61 -12.73 0.42
N ILE A 106 -0.34 -12.91 0.05
CA ILE A 106 0.49 -14.04 0.51
C ILE A 106 0.74 -13.95 2.01
N ILE A 107 1.09 -12.77 2.53
CA ILE A 107 1.29 -12.55 3.96
C ILE A 107 -0.01 -12.83 4.72
N GLY A 108 -1.14 -12.31 4.23
CA GLY A 108 -2.45 -12.53 4.82
C GLY A 108 -2.84 -14.01 4.83
N ALA A 109 -2.58 -14.72 3.73
CA ALA A 109 -2.81 -16.15 3.64
C ALA A 109 -1.93 -16.96 4.60
N GLU A 110 -0.70 -16.53 4.88
CA GLU A 110 0.17 -17.17 5.88
C GLU A 110 -0.39 -17.06 7.30
N TYR A 111 -0.96 -15.91 7.65
CA TYR A 111 -1.62 -15.75 8.94
C TYR A 111 -2.96 -16.50 9.01
N LEU A 112 -3.73 -16.47 7.92
CA LEU A 112 -5.03 -17.13 7.86
C LEU A 112 -4.92 -18.66 7.84
N SER A 113 -3.92 -19.21 7.14
CA SER A 113 -3.71 -20.67 7.09
C SER A 113 -3.41 -21.25 8.47
N LYS A 114 -2.70 -20.52 9.33
CA LYS A 114 -2.43 -20.91 10.72
C LYS A 114 -3.68 -21.01 11.59
N ILE A 115 -4.75 -20.32 11.22
CA ILE A 115 -6.01 -20.28 11.97
C ILE A 115 -7.00 -21.30 11.40
N VAL A 116 -7.10 -21.38 10.07
CA VAL A 116 -8.17 -22.14 9.38
C VAL A 116 -7.77 -23.58 9.07
N LEU A 117 -6.48 -23.85 8.83
CA LEU A 117 -6.00 -25.16 8.41
C LEU A 117 -5.28 -25.91 9.54
N PRO A 118 -5.50 -27.24 9.67
CA PRO A 118 -4.68 -28.09 10.51
C PRO A 118 -3.20 -28.00 10.13
N ALA A 119 -2.29 -28.17 11.09
CA ALA A 119 -0.84 -28.03 10.89
C ALA A 119 -0.29 -28.87 9.72
N GLU A 120 -0.84 -30.06 9.51
CA GLU A 120 -0.45 -30.98 8.43
C GLU A 120 -0.77 -30.46 7.01
N MET A 121 -1.73 -29.53 6.90
CA MET A 121 -2.18 -28.96 5.63
C MET A 121 -1.59 -27.57 5.37
N GLN A 122 -0.72 -27.05 6.23
CA GLN A 122 -0.11 -25.70 6.11
C GLN A 122 1.04 -25.67 5.09
N ASN A 123 0.80 -26.19 3.88
CA ASN A 123 1.77 -26.23 2.80
C ASN A 123 1.70 -24.97 1.92
N GLU A 124 2.79 -24.69 1.20
CA GLU A 124 2.91 -23.60 0.22
C GLU A 124 1.70 -23.55 -0.74
N THR A 125 1.28 -24.71 -1.27
CA THR A 125 0.15 -24.82 -2.21
C THR A 125 -1.15 -24.26 -1.63
N TYR A 126 -1.49 -24.61 -0.40
CA TYR A 126 -2.71 -24.13 0.25
C TYR A 126 -2.62 -22.64 0.59
N ARG A 127 -1.43 -22.14 0.97
CA ARG A 127 -1.22 -20.71 1.19
C ARG A 127 -1.44 -19.90 -0.09
N VAL A 128 -0.88 -20.35 -1.22
CA VAL A 128 -1.09 -19.70 -2.52
C VAL A 128 -2.56 -19.78 -2.94
N ALA A 129 -3.23 -20.92 -2.72
CA ALA A 129 -4.65 -21.08 -3.03
C ALA A 129 -5.53 -20.09 -2.22
N ILE A 130 -5.28 -19.93 -0.93
CA ILE A 130 -5.98 -18.97 -0.07
C ILE A 130 -5.72 -17.52 -0.53
N ALA A 131 -4.48 -17.20 -0.89
CA ALA A 131 -4.15 -15.86 -1.38
C ALA A 131 -4.89 -15.53 -2.68
N ILE A 132 -4.90 -16.47 -3.65
CA ILE A 132 -5.63 -16.31 -4.92
C ILE A 132 -7.13 -16.18 -4.65
N ALA A 133 -7.71 -17.05 -3.82
CA ALA A 133 -9.12 -17.00 -3.47
C ALA A 133 -9.49 -15.64 -2.84
N THR A 134 -8.65 -15.12 -1.95
CA THR A 134 -8.85 -13.83 -1.29
C THR A 134 -8.83 -12.69 -2.32
N ILE A 135 -7.85 -12.65 -3.22
CA ILE A 135 -7.78 -11.66 -4.30
C ILE A 135 -9.03 -11.73 -5.18
N LEU A 136 -9.45 -12.94 -5.58
CA LEU A 136 -10.63 -13.14 -6.42
C LEU A 136 -11.91 -12.67 -5.72
N ILE A 137 -12.08 -12.97 -4.43
CA ILE A 137 -13.23 -12.50 -3.65
C ILE A 137 -13.27 -10.98 -3.63
N PHE A 138 -12.17 -10.30 -3.26
CA PHE A 138 -12.13 -8.84 -3.24
C PHE A 138 -12.30 -8.22 -4.63
N TYR A 139 -11.75 -8.86 -5.67
CA TYR A 139 -11.95 -8.44 -7.05
C TYR A 139 -13.43 -8.52 -7.45
N LEU A 140 -14.11 -9.63 -7.16
CA LEU A 140 -15.54 -9.80 -7.43
C LEU A 140 -16.38 -8.78 -6.65
N ILE A 141 -16.07 -8.54 -5.38
CA ILE A 141 -16.73 -7.51 -4.57
C ILE A 141 -16.56 -6.13 -5.21
N ASN A 142 -15.36 -5.80 -5.67
CA ASN A 142 -15.10 -4.54 -6.36
C ASN A 142 -15.87 -4.42 -7.69
N LEU A 143 -16.04 -5.52 -8.44
CA LEU A 143 -16.84 -5.54 -9.67
C LEU A 143 -18.34 -5.35 -9.43
N LEU A 144 -18.87 -5.81 -8.29
CA LEU A 144 -20.27 -5.60 -7.91
C LEU A 144 -20.61 -4.13 -7.61
N GLY A 145 -19.58 -3.27 -7.51
CA GLY A 145 -19.70 -1.84 -7.33
C GLY A 145 -19.80 -1.45 -5.85
N LEU A 146 -19.00 -0.45 -5.47
CA LEU A 146 -19.12 0.23 -4.19
C LEU A 146 -20.29 1.23 -4.32
N LYS A 147 -21.40 0.95 -3.64
CA LYS A 147 -22.56 1.87 -3.56
C LYS A 147 -22.28 3.02 -2.60
#